data_AF-A0A651GGB4-F1
#
_entry.id   AF-A0A651GGB4-F1
#
_cell.length_a   1.000
_cell.length_b   1.000
_cell.length_c   1.000
_cell.angle_alpha   90.00
_cell.angle_beta   90.00
_cell.angle_gamma   90.00
#
_symmetry.space_group_name_H-M   'P 1'
#
loop_
_entity.id
_entity.type
_entity.pdbx_description
1 polymer ?
#
loop_
_entity_poly.entity_id
_entity_poly.type
_entity_poly.pdbx_seq_one_letter_code
_entity_poly.pdbx_strand_id
1 'polypeptide(L)'
;MSRVKLLSGMAYDLENYESSGVADPVIRVRGELPGGSQPFALHGVYKGSQGMYEEVVAIADPEGEVIWESQPRVLELRGQMFEDLFRRTVRDRIEISSLREHTLAYYLDGQLVARVPVFIDAPDSVQAGGVLLEASETALKKGSILWLTIPQADGGSLMRPAWYVQQGQTLFVLKGPGEQELPGLEQAREVTVTVKSKDVKATIGSMPAGVRVVTDDEEFERVAAMGMGTRLNLRDGEAALQRWKDTCTLVELTPRA
;
A
#
# COMPACT_ATOMS: atom_id res chain seq x y z
N MET A 1 -3.04 -25.09 29.81
CA MET A 1 -3.77 -23.83 29.57
C MET A 1 -3.50 -23.39 28.15
N SER A 2 -4.48 -22.85 27.43
CA SER A 2 -4.24 -22.33 26.07
C SER A 2 -3.34 -21.09 26.16
N ARG A 3 -2.26 -21.06 25.38
CA ARG A 3 -1.39 -19.88 25.25
C ARG A 3 -2.22 -18.71 24.70
N VAL A 4 -2.06 -17.51 25.27
CA VAL A 4 -2.66 -16.28 24.75
C VAL A 4 -2.13 -16.05 23.34
N LYS A 5 -3.02 -15.68 22.42
CA LYS A 5 -2.69 -15.34 21.03
C LYS A 5 -3.08 -13.90 20.75
N LEU A 6 -2.24 -13.21 19.97
CA LEU A 6 -2.63 -12.00 19.28
C LEU A 6 -3.35 -12.41 17.98
N LEU A 7 -4.61 -12.02 17.82
CA LEU A 7 -5.39 -12.25 16.60
C LEU A 7 -5.14 -11.17 15.56
N SER A 8 -4.95 -9.94 16.02
CA SER A 8 -4.67 -8.76 15.19
C SER A 8 -3.83 -7.77 15.98
N GLY A 9 -2.88 -7.14 15.32
CA GLY A 9 -2.16 -5.98 15.82
C GLY A 9 -1.85 -5.03 14.67
N MET A 10 -1.61 -3.77 14.98
CA MET A 10 -1.38 -2.72 13.98
C MET A 10 -0.82 -1.48 14.67
N ALA A 11 0.12 -0.83 14.01
CA ALA A 11 0.42 0.59 14.19
C ALA A 11 -0.34 1.39 13.13
N TYR A 12 -1.00 2.47 13.53
CA TYR A 12 -1.78 3.29 12.61
C TYR A 12 -1.70 4.78 12.92
N ASP A 13 -1.86 5.58 11.89
CA ASP A 13 -1.77 7.03 11.96
C ASP A 13 -2.87 7.61 12.87
N LEU A 14 -2.46 8.33 13.91
CA LEU A 14 -3.39 8.83 14.92
C LEU A 14 -4.23 9.99 14.39
N GLU A 15 -3.60 10.93 13.67
CA GLU A 15 -4.27 12.14 13.18
C GLU A 15 -5.34 11.82 12.12
N ASN A 16 -5.02 10.94 11.17
CA ASN A 16 -5.99 10.44 10.20
C ASN A 16 -7.11 9.66 10.89
N TYR A 17 -6.80 8.83 11.90
CA TYR A 17 -7.85 8.12 12.63
C TYR A 17 -8.77 9.07 13.40
N GLU A 18 -8.24 10.08 14.08
CA GLU A 18 -9.03 11.06 14.84
C GLU A 18 -9.94 11.92 13.93
N SER A 19 -9.49 12.23 12.72
CA SER A 19 -10.27 13.04 11.76
C SER A 19 -11.26 12.22 10.92
N SER A 20 -10.93 10.99 10.53
CA SER A 20 -11.73 10.18 9.59
C SER A 20 -12.41 8.97 10.21
N GLY A 21 -11.97 8.53 11.39
CA GLY A 21 -12.36 7.26 11.99
C GLY A 21 -11.75 6.02 11.32
N VAL A 22 -10.91 6.18 10.31
CA VAL A 22 -10.26 5.10 9.56
C VAL A 22 -8.83 4.90 10.05
N ALA A 23 -8.51 3.69 10.47
CA ALA A 23 -7.14 3.34 10.88
C ALA A 23 -6.28 3.03 9.65
N ASP A 24 -5.42 3.98 9.29
CA ASP A 24 -4.45 3.85 8.21
C ASP A 24 -3.18 3.17 8.75
N PRO A 25 -2.77 1.97 8.27
CA PRO A 25 -1.76 1.12 8.90
C PRO A 25 -0.31 1.60 8.67
N VAL A 26 -0.03 2.87 8.91
CA VAL A 26 1.28 3.49 8.70
C VAL A 26 1.71 4.29 9.94
N ILE A 27 3.01 4.40 10.14
CA ILE A 27 3.62 5.45 10.97
C ILE A 27 4.10 6.55 10.03
N ARG A 28 3.54 7.75 10.16
CA ARG A 28 3.99 8.91 9.39
C ARG A 28 5.27 9.48 9.98
N VAL A 29 6.16 9.98 9.14
CA VAL A 29 7.40 10.66 9.55
C VAL A 29 7.32 12.14 9.17
N ARG A 30 7.93 13.01 10.00
CA ARG A 30 8.11 14.43 9.65
C ARG A 30 9.39 14.63 8.85
N GLY A 31 9.26 15.17 7.64
CA GLY A 31 10.39 15.54 6.80
C GLY A 31 11.10 14.34 6.16
N GLU A 32 12.36 14.56 5.76
CA GLU A 32 13.23 13.54 5.17
C GLU A 32 13.69 12.51 6.22
N LEU A 33 14.10 11.33 5.74
CA LEU A 33 14.76 10.34 6.59
C LEU A 33 16.26 10.66 6.72
N PRO A 34 16.89 10.42 7.89
CA PRO A 34 16.25 9.99 9.14
C PRO A 34 15.35 11.08 9.73
N GLY A 35 14.14 10.69 10.11
CA GLY A 35 13.08 11.61 10.52
C GLY A 35 12.35 11.11 11.77
N GLY A 36 11.70 12.03 12.48
CA GLY A 36 10.94 11.69 13.67
C GLY A 36 9.52 11.24 13.33
N SER A 37 9.05 10.14 13.90
CA SER A 37 7.65 9.70 13.79
C SER A 37 6.70 10.80 14.25
N GLN A 38 5.58 10.93 13.53
CA GLN A 38 4.39 11.61 14.03
C GLN A 38 3.71 10.71 15.09
N PRO A 39 2.84 11.26 15.96
CA PRO A 39 2.06 10.45 16.88
C PRO A 39 1.24 9.40 16.15
N PHE A 40 1.25 8.17 16.67
CA PHE A 40 0.51 7.05 16.12
C PHE A 40 -0.17 6.27 17.25
N ALA A 41 -1.07 5.37 16.90
CA ALA A 41 -1.67 4.45 17.84
C ALA A 41 -1.37 3.00 17.49
N LEU A 42 -1.34 2.19 18.53
CA LEU A 42 -1.18 0.76 18.48
C LEU A 42 -2.47 0.11 18.96
N HIS A 43 -2.85 -1.00 18.36
CA HIS A 43 -3.87 -1.86 18.94
C HIS A 43 -3.44 -3.32 18.97
N GLY A 44 -3.96 -4.09 19.92
CA GLY A 44 -3.79 -5.54 19.98
C GLY A 44 -5.12 -6.18 20.34
N VAL A 45 -5.53 -7.17 19.54
CA VAL A 45 -6.71 -8.01 19.81
C VAL A 45 -6.21 -9.35 20.31
N TYR A 46 -6.46 -9.64 21.59
CA TYR A 46 -6.00 -10.87 22.23
C TYR A 46 -7.13 -11.86 22.45
N LYS A 47 -6.78 -13.14 22.45
CA LYS A 47 -7.67 -14.23 22.85
C LYS A 47 -6.87 -15.27 23.62
N GLY A 48 -7.34 -15.64 24.79
CA GLY A 48 -6.58 -16.51 25.68
C GLY A 48 -7.29 -16.84 26.98
N SER A 49 -6.55 -17.42 27.92
CA SER A 49 -7.08 -17.72 29.25
C SER A 49 -7.40 -16.42 30.00
N GLN A 50 -8.39 -16.47 30.90
CA GLN A 50 -8.73 -15.32 31.74
C GLN A 50 -7.58 -15.04 32.71
N GLY A 51 -7.23 -13.77 32.91
CA GLY A 51 -6.17 -13.37 33.85
C GLY A 51 -5.54 -12.02 33.55
N MET A 52 -4.58 -11.65 34.39
CA MET A 52 -3.76 -10.45 34.24
C MET A 52 -2.45 -10.81 33.52
N TYR A 53 -2.07 -10.00 32.54
CA TYR A 53 -0.85 -10.17 31.74
C TYR A 53 -0.11 -8.84 31.64
N GLU A 54 1.21 -8.84 31.75
CA GLU A 54 2.02 -7.65 31.51
C GLU A 54 2.38 -7.55 30.02
N GLU A 55 1.91 -6.50 29.34
CA GLU A 55 2.22 -6.21 27.94
C GLU A 55 3.37 -5.21 27.81
N VAL A 56 4.37 -5.60 27.03
CA VAL A 56 5.38 -4.70 26.44
C VAL A 56 5.27 -4.81 24.92
N VAL A 57 5.29 -3.67 24.25
CA VAL A 57 5.39 -3.61 22.79
C VAL A 57 6.65 -2.89 22.38
N ALA A 58 7.30 -3.39 21.33
CA ALA A 58 8.56 -2.83 20.82
C ALA A 58 8.49 -2.68 19.31
N ILE A 59 9.11 -1.63 18.79
CA ILE A 59 9.30 -1.41 17.34
C ILE A 59 10.76 -1.69 17.04
N ALA A 60 11.00 -2.55 16.06
CA ALA A 60 12.32 -2.84 15.52
C ALA A 60 12.42 -2.37 14.07
N ASP A 61 13.62 -1.94 13.69
CA ASP A 61 13.96 -1.55 12.32
C ASP A 61 14.08 -2.79 11.40
N PRO A 62 14.30 -2.59 10.09
CA PRO A 62 14.45 -3.68 9.12
C PRO A 62 15.68 -4.58 9.35
N GLU A 63 16.66 -4.08 10.10
CA GLU A 63 17.87 -4.81 10.50
C GLU A 63 17.62 -5.63 11.78
N GLY A 64 16.49 -5.37 12.47
CA GLY A 64 16.04 -6.08 13.65
C GLY A 64 16.42 -5.38 14.96
N GLU A 65 17.02 -4.19 14.90
CA GLU A 65 17.38 -3.39 16.08
C GLU A 65 16.14 -2.74 16.68
N VAL A 66 15.99 -2.81 18.00
CA VAL A 66 14.85 -2.20 18.69
C VAL A 66 15.07 -0.68 18.78
N ILE A 67 14.24 0.07 18.06
CA ILE A 67 14.30 1.53 17.99
C ILE A 67 13.33 2.22 18.96
N TRP A 68 12.36 1.48 19.50
CA TRP A 68 11.47 1.95 20.56
C TRP A 68 10.88 0.79 21.34
N GLU A 69 10.71 0.97 22.65
CA GLU A 69 10.03 0.04 23.54
C GLU A 69 9.09 0.79 24.46
N SER A 70 7.90 0.23 24.67
CA SER A 70 6.88 0.81 25.51
C SER A 70 7.12 0.52 26.98
N GLN A 71 6.67 1.40 27.88
CA GLN A 71 6.51 1.04 29.29
C GLN A 71 5.56 -0.16 29.46
N PRO A 72 5.85 -1.09 30.40
CA PRO A 72 4.97 -2.22 30.70
C PRO A 72 3.57 -1.76 31.10
N ARG A 73 2.56 -2.53 30.69
CA ARG A 73 1.15 -2.27 31.01
C ARG A 73 0.43 -3.58 31.33
N VAL A 74 -0.30 -3.60 32.43
CA VAL A 74 -1.13 -4.77 32.77
C VAL A 74 -2.42 -4.76 31.94
N LEU A 75 -2.74 -5.91 31.34
CA LEU A 75 -3.97 -6.20 30.61
C LEU A 75 -4.78 -7.25 31.36
N GLU A 76 -6.11 -7.07 31.43
CA GLU A 76 -7.03 -8.08 31.94
C GLU A 76 -7.74 -8.75 30.77
N LEU A 77 -7.50 -10.04 30.56
CA LEU A 77 -8.21 -10.82 29.54
C LEU A 77 -9.47 -11.45 30.14
N ARG A 78 -10.60 -11.34 29.44
CA ARG A 78 -11.91 -11.86 29.87
C ARG A 78 -12.04 -13.37 29.69
N GLY A 79 -11.09 -14.00 29.02
CA GLY A 79 -11.03 -15.44 28.78
C GLY A 79 -11.39 -15.84 27.35
N GLN A 80 -11.35 -17.15 27.10
CA GLN A 80 -11.27 -17.71 25.73
C GLN A 80 -12.50 -17.43 24.86
N MET A 81 -13.62 -17.05 25.48
CA MET A 81 -14.86 -16.72 24.78
C MET A 81 -14.89 -15.29 24.22
N PHE A 82 -13.89 -14.46 24.58
CA PHE A 82 -13.84 -13.05 24.21
C PHE A 82 -12.61 -12.74 23.35
N GLU A 83 -12.74 -11.66 22.57
CA GLU A 83 -11.65 -11.00 21.89
C GLU A 83 -11.46 -9.63 22.56
N ASP A 84 -10.29 -9.45 23.16
CA ASP A 84 -9.98 -8.30 24.00
C ASP A 84 -9.10 -7.33 23.22
N LEU A 85 -9.71 -6.21 22.81
CA LEU A 85 -9.05 -5.13 22.08
C LEU A 85 -8.48 -4.11 23.07
N PHE A 86 -7.16 -3.95 23.04
CA PHE A 86 -6.47 -2.88 23.74
C PHE A 86 -5.89 -1.89 22.73
N ARG A 87 -5.99 -0.60 23.05
CA ARG A 87 -5.37 0.48 22.29
C ARG A 87 -4.36 1.21 23.15
N ARG A 88 -3.33 1.76 22.52
CA ARG A 88 -2.29 2.59 23.12
C ARG A 88 -1.95 3.70 22.14
N THR A 89 -1.78 4.92 22.64
CA THR A 89 -1.25 6.02 21.83
C THR A 89 0.23 6.18 22.12
N VAL A 90 1.03 6.35 21.07
CA VAL A 90 2.46 6.65 21.15
C VAL A 90 2.66 8.08 20.69
N ARG A 91 3.16 8.92 21.60
CA ARG A 91 3.49 10.33 21.32
C ARG A 91 4.99 10.59 21.34
N ASP A 92 5.77 9.56 21.66
CA ASP A 92 7.23 9.62 21.60
C ASP A 92 7.67 9.87 20.16
N ARG A 93 8.67 10.72 19.99
CA ARG A 93 9.30 10.95 18.69
C ARG A 93 10.34 9.85 18.46
N ILE A 94 9.96 8.81 17.73
CA ILE A 94 10.84 7.69 17.36
C ILE A 94 11.62 8.11 16.13
N GLU A 95 12.94 7.96 16.15
CA GLU A 95 13.76 8.18 14.96
C GLU A 95 13.59 7.00 14.00
N ILE A 96 13.17 7.31 12.77
CA ILE A 96 13.00 6.36 11.69
C ILE A 96 14.06 6.68 10.64
N SER A 97 14.86 5.70 10.27
CA SER A 97 15.98 5.85 9.33
C SER A 97 15.74 5.17 7.98
N SER A 98 14.67 4.36 7.85
CA SER A 98 14.39 3.54 6.67
C SER A 98 12.91 3.53 6.31
N LEU A 99 12.61 3.39 5.01
CA LEU A 99 11.26 3.16 4.50
C LEU A 99 10.89 1.68 4.39
N ARG A 100 11.86 0.78 4.62
CA ARG A 100 11.60 -0.66 4.59
C ARG A 100 10.71 -1.06 5.77
N GLU A 101 10.08 -2.21 5.63
CA GLU A 101 9.16 -2.75 6.65
C GLU A 101 9.85 -2.87 8.02
N HIS A 102 9.29 -2.19 9.01
CA HIS A 102 9.66 -2.31 10.42
C HIS A 102 8.82 -3.40 11.07
N THR A 103 9.18 -3.82 12.28
CA THR A 103 8.40 -4.81 13.04
C THR A 103 7.87 -4.24 14.34
N LEU A 104 6.57 -4.42 14.58
CA LEU A 104 5.96 -4.27 15.90
C LEU A 104 5.89 -5.65 16.58
N ALA A 105 6.62 -5.81 17.67
CA ALA A 105 6.64 -7.01 18.49
C ALA A 105 5.77 -6.83 19.74
N TYR A 106 4.94 -7.83 20.04
CA TYR A 106 4.13 -7.88 21.25
C TYR A 106 4.68 -8.95 22.19
N TYR A 107 4.90 -8.58 23.44
CA TYR A 107 5.34 -9.45 24.51
C TYR A 107 4.27 -9.48 25.60
N LEU A 108 3.94 -10.68 26.10
CA LEU A 108 3.13 -10.87 27.30
C LEU A 108 3.95 -11.63 28.33
N ASP A 109 4.06 -11.08 29.54
CA ASP A 109 4.89 -11.62 30.64
C ASP A 109 6.33 -11.94 30.17
N GLY A 110 6.90 -11.04 29.36
CA GLY A 110 8.23 -11.18 28.77
C GLY A 110 8.34 -12.19 27.62
N GLN A 111 7.27 -12.89 27.25
CA GLN A 111 7.26 -13.84 26.13
C GLN A 111 6.76 -13.18 24.85
N LEU A 112 7.53 -13.30 23.76
CA LEU A 112 7.08 -12.88 22.43
C LEU A 112 5.82 -13.67 22.05
N VAL A 113 4.74 -12.96 21.75
CA VAL A 113 3.47 -13.55 21.32
C VAL A 113 3.17 -13.31 19.85
N ALA A 114 3.65 -12.21 19.26
CA ALA A 114 3.48 -11.92 17.85
C ALA A 114 4.48 -10.86 17.33
N ARG A 115 4.71 -10.89 16.02
CA ARG A 115 5.36 -9.83 15.24
C ARG A 115 4.39 -9.39 14.15
N VAL A 116 4.26 -8.09 13.97
CA VAL A 116 3.35 -7.46 13.01
C VAL A 116 4.17 -6.49 12.16
N PRO A 117 3.99 -6.47 10.83
CA PRO A 117 4.67 -5.50 9.99
C PRO A 117 4.21 -4.07 10.32
N VAL A 118 5.14 -3.12 10.26
CA VAL A 118 4.91 -1.69 10.40
C VAL A 118 5.41 -1.01 9.14
N PHE A 119 4.51 -0.25 8.50
CA PHE A 119 4.81 0.49 7.30
C PHE A 119 5.09 1.96 7.65
N ILE A 120 6.06 2.55 6.96
CA ILE A 120 6.47 3.94 7.16
C ILE A 120 5.98 4.77 5.98
N ASP A 121 5.36 5.90 6.26
CA ASP A 121 5.01 6.91 5.26
C ASP A 121 5.79 8.20 5.55
N ALA A 122 6.73 8.55 4.68
CA ALA A 122 7.56 9.76 4.79
C ALA A 122 7.44 10.55 3.47
N PRO A 123 6.45 11.45 3.38
CA PRO A 123 6.12 12.15 2.13
C PRO A 123 7.28 12.96 1.54
N ASP A 124 8.16 13.48 2.40
CA ASP A 124 9.24 14.38 2.01
C ASP A 124 10.59 13.66 1.82
N SER A 125 10.74 12.39 2.20
CA SER A 125 11.99 11.65 2.05
C SER A 125 12.20 11.18 0.61
N VAL A 126 12.54 12.12 -0.27
CA VAL A 126 12.82 11.91 -1.70
C VAL A 126 14.20 11.24 -1.93
N GLN A 127 14.58 10.29 -1.07
CA GLN A 127 15.51 9.20 -1.42
C GLN A 127 14.75 7.93 -1.84
N ALA A 128 13.41 7.98 -1.83
CA ALA A 128 12.50 6.89 -2.12
C ALA A 128 12.41 6.47 -3.59
N GLY A 129 12.86 7.27 -4.56
CA GLY A 129 12.54 7.03 -5.97
C GLY A 129 13.00 5.66 -6.51
N GLY A 130 14.22 5.22 -6.18
CA GLY A 130 14.73 3.90 -6.61
C GLY A 130 14.06 2.72 -5.88
N VAL A 131 13.94 2.79 -4.55
CA VAL A 131 13.35 1.73 -3.71
C VAL A 131 11.84 1.62 -3.94
N LEU A 132 11.15 2.75 -4.09
CA LEU A 132 9.72 2.79 -4.42
C LEU A 132 9.47 2.20 -5.80
N LEU A 133 10.32 2.50 -6.79
CA LEU A 133 10.21 1.91 -8.11
C LEU A 133 10.43 0.39 -8.07
N GLU A 134 11.42 -0.11 -7.32
CA GLU A 134 11.66 -1.56 -7.15
C GLU A 134 10.51 -2.28 -6.40
N ALA A 135 10.05 -1.70 -5.29
CA ALA A 135 8.93 -2.25 -4.51
C ALA A 135 7.63 -2.23 -5.33
N SER A 136 7.41 -1.16 -6.10
CA SER A 136 6.27 -1.03 -6.99
C SER A 136 6.38 -1.96 -8.19
N GLU A 137 7.56 -2.15 -8.77
CA GLU A 137 7.77 -3.13 -9.85
C GLU A 137 7.45 -4.55 -9.36
N THR A 138 7.90 -4.91 -8.15
CA THR A 138 7.62 -6.21 -7.53
C THR A 138 6.12 -6.41 -7.29
N ALA A 139 5.43 -5.37 -6.82
CA ALA A 139 4.00 -5.42 -6.59
C ALA A 139 3.19 -5.42 -7.88
N LEU A 140 3.62 -4.67 -8.90
CA LEU A 140 2.99 -4.61 -10.21
C LEU A 140 3.08 -5.96 -10.93
N LYS A 141 4.16 -6.73 -10.72
CA LYS A 141 4.27 -8.12 -11.22
C LYS A 141 3.22 -9.07 -10.62
N LYS A 142 2.74 -8.80 -9.40
CA LYS A 142 1.72 -9.62 -8.70
C LYS A 142 0.30 -9.04 -8.82
N GLY A 143 0.21 -7.75 -9.14
CA GLY A 143 -1.02 -6.97 -9.26
C GLY A 143 -1.69 -7.13 -10.61
N SER A 144 -2.96 -6.75 -10.66
CA SER A 144 -3.76 -6.67 -11.90
C SER A 144 -4.49 -5.33 -12.05
N ILE A 145 -4.40 -4.47 -11.03
CA ILE A 145 -5.05 -3.16 -10.96
C ILE A 145 -4.09 -2.20 -10.25
N LEU A 146 -4.01 -0.97 -10.77
CA LEU A 146 -3.38 0.19 -10.13
C LEU A 146 -4.39 1.33 -10.04
N TRP A 147 -4.06 2.40 -9.30
CA TRP A 147 -4.87 3.62 -9.28
C TRP A 147 -4.15 4.73 -10.05
N LEU A 148 -4.88 5.43 -10.88
CA LEU A 148 -4.41 6.63 -11.59
C LEU A 148 -5.10 7.85 -11.00
N THR A 149 -4.30 8.85 -10.65
CA THR A 149 -4.79 10.21 -10.42
C THR A 149 -4.51 11.02 -11.68
N ILE A 150 -5.57 11.34 -12.42
CA ILE A 150 -5.53 11.96 -13.74
C ILE A 150 -5.90 13.44 -13.64
N PRO A 151 -5.00 14.38 -13.98
CA PRO A 151 -5.34 15.80 -14.04
C PRO A 151 -6.52 16.08 -14.97
N GLN A 152 -7.43 16.96 -14.55
CA GLN A 152 -8.61 17.35 -15.33
C GLN A 152 -8.49 18.79 -15.83
N ALA A 153 -9.19 19.12 -16.92
CA ALA A 153 -9.12 20.44 -17.56
C ALA A 153 -9.67 21.57 -16.68
N ASP A 154 -10.50 21.26 -15.68
CA ASP A 154 -11.04 22.20 -14.70
C ASP A 154 -10.09 22.50 -13.53
N GLY A 155 -8.86 21.97 -13.57
CA GLY A 155 -7.86 22.10 -12.52
C GLY A 155 -8.01 21.08 -11.38
N GLY A 156 -9.03 20.22 -11.42
CA GLY A 156 -9.19 19.10 -10.50
C GLY A 156 -8.35 17.87 -10.88
N SER A 157 -8.54 16.79 -10.13
CA SER A 157 -7.98 15.48 -10.46
C SER A 157 -9.01 14.37 -10.31
N LEU A 158 -8.90 13.37 -11.16
CA LEU A 158 -9.79 12.21 -11.19
C LEU A 158 -9.02 10.96 -10.79
N MET A 159 -9.40 10.36 -9.68
CA MET A 159 -8.86 9.06 -9.28
C MET A 159 -9.68 7.92 -9.88
N ARG A 160 -9.04 7.00 -10.61
CA ARG A 160 -9.66 5.80 -11.20
C ARG A 160 -8.79 4.57 -11.02
N PRO A 161 -9.36 3.40 -10.69
CA PRO A 161 -8.64 2.14 -10.84
C PRO A 161 -8.49 1.81 -12.34
N ALA A 162 -7.36 1.26 -12.72
CA ALA A 162 -7.09 0.79 -14.07
C ALA A 162 -6.41 -0.58 -14.03
N TRP A 163 -6.88 -1.50 -14.87
CA TRP A 163 -6.06 -2.66 -15.22
C TRP A 163 -4.99 -2.23 -16.21
N TYR A 164 -3.87 -2.93 -16.17
CA TYR A 164 -2.69 -2.58 -16.96
C TYR A 164 -2.00 -3.83 -17.50
N VAL A 165 -1.22 -3.62 -18.55
CA VAL A 165 -0.21 -4.55 -19.06
C VAL A 165 1.14 -3.99 -18.65
N GLN A 166 2.03 -4.84 -18.15
CA GLN A 166 3.39 -4.44 -17.78
C GLN A 166 4.40 -5.00 -18.78
N GLN A 167 5.33 -4.16 -19.22
CA GLN A 167 6.50 -4.57 -19.99
C GLN A 167 7.75 -3.90 -19.40
N GLY A 168 8.54 -4.67 -18.64
CA GLY A 168 9.64 -4.10 -17.86
C GLY A 168 9.12 -3.10 -16.83
N GLN A 169 9.61 -1.86 -16.89
CA GLN A 169 9.19 -0.76 -16.02
C GLN A 169 8.04 0.06 -16.60
N THR A 170 7.69 -0.18 -17.87
CA THR A 170 6.62 0.53 -18.56
C THR A 170 5.27 -0.14 -18.29
N LEU A 171 4.25 0.67 -18.05
CA LEU A 171 2.88 0.22 -17.86
C LEU A 171 2.03 0.70 -19.02
N PHE A 172 1.12 -0.13 -19.48
CA PHE A 172 0.21 0.19 -20.57
C PHE A 172 -1.23 0.02 -20.10
N VAL A 173 -2.06 0.98 -20.45
CA VAL A 173 -3.45 1.07 -20.04
C VAL A 173 -4.28 1.19 -21.31
N LEU A 174 -5.11 0.20 -21.57
CA LEU A 174 -6.06 0.22 -22.68
C LEU A 174 -7.36 0.85 -22.17
N LYS A 175 -7.82 1.95 -22.78
CA LYS A 175 -9.09 2.61 -22.41
C LYS A 175 -10.04 2.68 -23.60
N GLY A 176 -11.34 2.60 -23.33
CA GLY A 176 -12.35 2.71 -24.37
C GLY A 176 -13.67 2.03 -24.01
N PRO A 177 -14.70 2.18 -24.87
CA PRO A 177 -16.00 1.57 -24.66
C PRO A 177 -15.91 0.06 -24.47
N GLY A 178 -16.59 -0.45 -23.44
CA GLY A 178 -16.57 -1.88 -23.10
C GLY A 178 -15.33 -2.34 -22.32
N GLU A 179 -14.32 -1.49 -22.15
CA GLU A 179 -13.16 -1.77 -21.30
C GLU A 179 -13.16 -0.90 -20.04
N GLN A 180 -12.32 0.13 -19.99
CA GLN A 180 -12.21 1.05 -18.85
C GLN A 180 -12.30 2.50 -19.29
N GLU A 181 -13.04 3.30 -18.52
CA GLU A 181 -13.22 4.72 -18.74
C GLU A 181 -12.25 5.54 -17.87
N LEU A 182 -11.30 6.20 -18.54
CA LEU A 182 -10.24 6.99 -17.93
C LEU A 182 -10.21 8.37 -18.61
N PRO A 183 -11.19 9.24 -18.34
CA PRO A 183 -11.33 10.52 -19.05
C PRO A 183 -10.18 11.47 -18.69
N GLY A 184 -9.65 12.15 -19.71
CA GLY A 184 -8.52 13.07 -19.56
C GLY A 184 -7.14 12.38 -19.63
N LEU A 185 -7.07 11.05 -19.65
CA LEU A 185 -5.81 10.33 -19.56
C LEU A 185 -4.90 10.64 -20.75
N GLU A 186 -5.40 10.52 -21.98
CA GLU A 186 -4.61 10.73 -23.19
C GLU A 186 -4.22 12.20 -23.45
N GLN A 187 -4.87 13.15 -22.75
CA GLN A 187 -4.52 14.58 -22.80
C GLN A 187 -3.53 14.98 -21.70
N ALA A 188 -3.37 14.15 -20.65
CA ALA A 188 -2.42 14.41 -19.59
C ALA A 188 -0.99 14.20 -20.09
N ARG A 189 -0.05 15.04 -19.64
CA ARG A 189 1.40 14.81 -19.85
C ARG A 189 1.98 13.89 -18.79
N GLU A 190 1.37 13.92 -17.61
CA GLU A 190 1.78 13.18 -16.43
C GLU A 190 0.53 12.81 -15.61
N VAL A 191 0.58 11.64 -14.99
CA VAL A 191 -0.39 11.18 -13.99
C VAL A 191 0.37 10.69 -12.76
N THR A 192 -0.33 10.53 -11.63
CA THR A 192 0.21 9.79 -10.48
C THR A 192 -0.28 8.35 -10.53
N VAL A 193 0.64 7.40 -10.52
CA VAL A 193 0.36 5.96 -10.37
C VAL A 193 0.48 5.60 -8.89
N THR A 194 -0.60 5.10 -8.31
CA THR A 194 -0.61 4.56 -6.95
C THR A 194 -0.72 3.04 -7.01
N VAL A 195 0.30 2.36 -6.48
CA VAL A 195 0.36 0.90 -6.41
C VAL A 195 -0.10 0.45 -5.03
N LYS A 196 -0.98 -0.54 -4.99
CA LYS A 196 -1.44 -1.15 -3.74
C LYS A 196 -1.01 -2.61 -3.67
N SER A 197 -0.67 -3.07 -2.48
CA SER A 197 -0.37 -4.47 -2.23
C SER A 197 -1.64 -5.31 -2.37
N LYS A 198 -1.55 -6.36 -3.17
CA LYS A 198 -2.60 -7.37 -3.30
C LYS A 198 -2.77 -8.18 -2.00
N ASP A 199 -1.67 -8.41 -1.29
CA ASP A 199 -1.63 -9.28 -0.13
C ASP A 199 -2.10 -8.57 1.14
N VAL A 200 -1.72 -7.30 1.31
CA VAL A 200 -1.95 -6.55 2.56
C VAL A 200 -3.00 -5.45 2.42
N LYS A 201 -3.54 -5.21 1.20
CA LYS A 201 -4.51 -4.14 0.87
C LYS A 201 -4.06 -2.73 1.27
N ALA A 202 -2.76 -2.51 1.49
CA ALA A 202 -2.15 -1.21 1.79
C ALA A 202 -1.58 -0.57 0.52
N THR A 203 -1.47 0.77 0.50
CA THR A 203 -0.77 1.50 -0.55
C THR A 203 0.74 1.28 -0.38
N ILE A 204 1.40 0.81 -1.43
CA ILE A 204 2.86 0.61 -1.47
C ILE A 204 3.56 1.94 -1.76
N GLY A 205 2.94 2.76 -2.62
CA GLY A 205 3.33 4.14 -2.80
C GLY A 205 2.74 4.73 -4.06
N SER A 206 3.07 6.00 -4.29
CA SER A 206 2.59 6.78 -5.43
C SER A 206 3.78 7.41 -6.14
N MET A 207 3.79 7.37 -7.46
CA MET A 207 4.86 7.95 -8.27
C MET A 207 4.31 8.67 -9.49
N PRO A 208 4.95 9.77 -9.93
CA PRO A 208 4.62 10.39 -11.20
C PRO A 208 4.92 9.42 -12.35
N ALA A 209 4.09 9.45 -13.40
CA ALA A 209 4.31 8.69 -14.61
C ALA A 209 4.08 9.57 -15.84
N GLY A 210 5.06 9.61 -16.72
CA GLY A 210 4.91 10.27 -18.02
C GLY A 210 3.89 9.52 -18.87
N VAL A 211 3.07 10.26 -19.61
CA VAL A 211 1.98 9.72 -20.42
C VAL A 211 2.30 9.85 -21.91
N ARG A 212 2.14 8.76 -22.66
CA ARG A 212 2.25 8.75 -24.12
C ARG A 212 1.13 7.90 -24.72
N VAL A 213 0.44 8.42 -25.73
CA VAL A 213 -0.49 7.61 -26.53
C VAL A 213 0.31 6.75 -27.49
N VAL A 214 0.01 5.45 -27.53
CA VAL A 214 0.59 4.55 -28.52
C VAL A 214 -0.15 4.75 -29.84
N THR A 215 0.56 5.28 -30.84
CA THR A 215 0.03 5.54 -32.20
C THR A 215 0.59 4.59 -33.25
N ASP A 216 1.56 3.75 -32.87
CA ASP A 216 2.15 2.73 -33.74
C ASP A 216 1.31 1.44 -33.66
N ASP A 217 0.88 0.96 -34.83
CA ASP A 217 -0.04 -0.18 -34.91
C ASP A 217 0.62 -1.49 -34.45
N GLU A 218 1.90 -1.70 -34.76
CA GLU A 218 2.64 -2.90 -34.34
C GLU A 218 2.86 -2.93 -32.82
N GLU A 219 3.21 -1.79 -32.22
CA GLU A 219 3.31 -1.63 -30.77
C GLU A 219 1.96 -1.87 -30.09
N PHE A 220 0.88 -1.29 -30.63
CA PHE A 220 -0.47 -1.51 -30.13
C PHE A 220 -0.82 -2.99 -30.13
N GLU A 221 -0.67 -3.67 -31.28
CA GLU A 221 -0.97 -5.09 -31.44
C GLU A 221 -0.25 -5.95 -30.40
N ARG A 222 1.06 -5.74 -30.29
CA ARG A 222 1.92 -6.51 -29.39
C ARG A 222 1.49 -6.37 -27.93
N VAL A 223 1.25 -5.14 -27.47
CA VAL A 223 0.84 -4.88 -26.07
C VAL A 223 -0.59 -5.34 -25.81
N ALA A 224 -1.51 -5.07 -26.73
CA ALA A 224 -2.90 -5.50 -26.62
C ALA A 224 -2.99 -7.04 -26.56
N ALA A 225 -2.21 -7.76 -27.38
CA ALA A 225 -2.15 -9.22 -27.32
C ALA A 225 -1.67 -9.75 -25.96
N MET A 226 -0.67 -9.10 -25.34
CA MET A 226 -0.28 -9.43 -23.96
C MET A 226 -1.42 -9.20 -22.97
N GLY A 227 -2.17 -8.10 -23.13
CA GLY A 227 -3.33 -7.77 -22.28
C GLY A 227 -4.49 -8.75 -22.40
N MET A 228 -4.73 -9.33 -23.58
CA MET A 228 -5.74 -10.38 -23.74
C MET A 228 -5.50 -11.56 -22.80
N GLY A 229 -4.22 -11.97 -22.63
CA GLY A 229 -3.85 -13.09 -21.76
C GLY A 229 -4.07 -12.83 -20.26
N THR A 230 -4.14 -11.56 -19.83
CA THR A 230 -4.31 -11.17 -18.43
C THR A 230 -5.72 -10.65 -18.11
N ARG A 231 -6.54 -10.37 -19.12
CA ARG A 231 -7.90 -9.83 -18.96
C ARG A 231 -8.88 -10.89 -18.50
N LEU A 232 -9.21 -10.85 -17.20
CA LEU A 232 -10.28 -11.66 -16.62
C LEU A 232 -11.62 -11.21 -17.21
N ASN A 233 -12.38 -12.15 -17.80
CA ASN A 233 -13.72 -11.95 -18.41
C ASN A 233 -13.75 -11.29 -19.81
N LEU A 234 -12.78 -11.57 -20.66
CA LEU A 234 -12.82 -11.20 -22.07
C LEU A 234 -13.92 -11.98 -22.81
N ARG A 235 -14.97 -11.29 -23.30
CA ARG A 235 -16.18 -11.94 -23.82
C ARG A 235 -16.03 -12.51 -25.23
N ASP A 236 -15.16 -11.92 -26.02
CA ASP A 236 -14.99 -12.15 -27.45
C ASP A 236 -13.64 -12.80 -27.82
N GLY A 237 -12.84 -13.18 -26.80
CA GLY A 237 -11.59 -13.93 -27.00
C GLY A 237 -10.62 -13.22 -27.94
N GLU A 238 -10.11 -13.93 -28.94
CA GLU A 238 -9.15 -13.38 -29.92
C GLU A 238 -9.73 -12.23 -30.76
N ALA A 239 -11.06 -12.16 -30.94
CA ALA A 239 -11.70 -11.07 -31.67
C ALA A 239 -11.59 -9.71 -30.93
N ALA A 240 -11.26 -9.73 -29.64
CA ALA A 240 -11.06 -8.52 -28.85
C ALA A 240 -9.95 -7.63 -29.42
N LEU A 241 -8.89 -8.21 -29.98
CA LEU A 241 -7.76 -7.45 -30.51
C LEU A 241 -8.21 -6.46 -31.59
N GLN A 242 -9.02 -6.92 -32.55
CA GLN A 242 -9.53 -6.07 -33.61
C GLN A 242 -10.48 -5.01 -33.07
N ARG A 243 -11.42 -5.40 -32.18
CA ARG A 243 -12.31 -4.44 -31.52
C ARG A 243 -11.54 -3.36 -30.76
N TRP A 244 -10.48 -3.74 -30.05
CA TRP A 244 -9.65 -2.80 -29.31
C TRP A 244 -8.92 -1.82 -30.23
N LYS A 245 -8.39 -2.26 -31.38
CA LYS A 245 -7.84 -1.32 -32.37
C LYS A 245 -8.89 -0.31 -32.84
N ASP A 246 -10.11 -0.78 -33.10
CA ASP A 246 -11.15 0.05 -33.69
C ASP A 246 -11.76 1.04 -32.68
N THR A 247 -11.73 0.72 -31.38
CA THR A 247 -12.55 1.42 -30.37
C THR A 247 -11.80 1.91 -29.14
N CYS A 248 -10.57 1.46 -28.92
CA CYS A 248 -9.81 1.75 -27.72
C CYS A 248 -8.55 2.56 -28.02
N THR A 249 -8.06 3.27 -27.01
CA THR A 249 -6.79 3.95 -27.00
C THR A 249 -5.86 3.21 -26.06
N LEU A 250 -4.66 2.88 -26.53
CA LEU A 250 -3.60 2.35 -25.69
C LEU A 250 -2.70 3.50 -25.22
N VAL A 251 -2.52 3.60 -23.91
CA VAL A 251 -1.73 4.65 -23.27
C VAL A 251 -0.56 4.02 -22.54
N GLU A 252 0.65 4.42 -22.90
CA GLU A 252 1.87 4.15 -22.17
C GLU A 252 2.00 5.09 -20.97
N LEU A 253 2.36 4.52 -19.83
CA LEU A 253 2.74 5.19 -18.60
C LEU A 253 4.18 4.80 -18.27
N THR A 254 5.03 5.80 -18.10
CA THR A 254 6.44 5.62 -17.70
C THR A 254 6.64 6.16 -16.29
N PRO A 255 6.54 5.31 -15.24
CA PRO A 255 6.74 5.72 -13.85
C PRO A 255 8.16 6.26 -13.62
N ARG A 256 8.27 7.28 -12.78
CA ARG A 256 9.54 7.94 -12.44
C ARG A 256 9.73 8.02 -10.92
N ALA A 257 10.98 7.84 -10.54
CA ALA A 257 11.54 7.98 -9.20
C ALA A 257 11.51 9.44 -8.73
#